data_AF-A0A2E7QFD2-F1
#
_entry.id   AF-A0A2E7QFD2-F1
#
_cell.length_a   1.000
_cell.length_b   1.000
_cell.length_c   1.000
_cell.angle_alpha   90.00
_cell.angle_beta   90.00
_cell.angle_gamma   90.00
#
_symmetry.space_group_name_H-M   'P 1'
#
loop_
_entity.id
_entity.type
_entity.pdbx_description
1 polymer ?
#
loop_
_entity_poly.entity_id
_entity_poly.type
_entity_poly.pdbx_seq_one_letter_code
_entity_poly.pdbx_strand_id
1 'polypeptide(L)'
;MKKQVKSTRKRRLVVIDLHSHIVVPEVFSTTKKYSLHSRIGLKNRTSLGNEKKSQESSARIIDPALCLQDMDKMGVDIQVIYPSLIHQNTASLEGERALKLV
;
A
#
# COMPACT_ATOMS: atom_id res chain seq x y z
N MET A 1 -27.08 36.86 -32.65
CA MET A 1 -26.66 35.44 -32.55
C MET A 1 -25.35 35.35 -31.78
N LYS A 2 -25.34 34.80 -30.56
CA LYS A 2 -24.11 34.60 -29.78
C LYS A 2 -23.52 33.23 -30.13
N LYS A 3 -22.30 33.20 -30.70
CA LYS A 3 -21.57 31.95 -30.99
C LYS A 3 -21.15 31.29 -29.68
N GLN A 4 -21.63 30.07 -29.44
CA GLN A 4 -21.20 29.23 -28.33
C GLN A 4 -19.79 28.72 -28.62
N VAL A 5 -18.81 29.17 -27.84
CA VAL A 5 -17.43 28.65 -27.89
C VAL A 5 -17.45 27.29 -27.19
N LYS A 6 -17.43 26.20 -27.97
CA LYS A 6 -17.28 24.85 -27.41
C LYS A 6 -15.86 24.70 -26.87
N SER A 7 -15.73 24.66 -25.55
CA SER A 7 -14.47 24.34 -24.86
C SER A 7 -14.04 22.92 -25.23
N THR A 8 -13.01 22.79 -26.05
CA THR A 8 -12.32 21.52 -26.35
C THR A 8 -11.25 21.24 -25.31
N ARG A 9 -11.62 21.16 -24.01
CA ARG A 9 -10.72 20.54 -23.03
C ARG A 9 -10.62 19.06 -23.37
N LYS A 10 -9.51 18.63 -23.97
CA LYS A 10 -9.12 17.22 -24.04
C LYS A 10 -9.24 16.66 -22.62
N ARG A 11 -10.17 15.74 -22.39
CA ARG A 11 -10.27 15.04 -21.10
C ARG A 11 -8.98 14.24 -20.95
N ARG A 12 -8.19 14.56 -19.93
CA ARG A 12 -7.01 13.77 -19.57
C ARG A 12 -7.48 12.36 -19.27
N LEU A 13 -6.75 11.36 -19.78
CA LEU A 13 -6.99 9.96 -19.45
C LEU A 13 -6.70 9.75 -17.96
N VAL A 14 -7.58 9.02 -17.28
CA VAL A 14 -7.42 8.65 -15.88
C VAL A 14 -6.50 7.44 -15.80
N VAL A 15 -5.43 7.54 -15.03
CA VAL A 15 -4.47 6.45 -14.78
C VAL A 15 -4.85 5.75 -13.48
N ILE A 16 -5.15 4.45 -13.57
CA ILE A 16 -5.58 3.63 -12.44
C ILE A 16 -4.54 2.55 -12.19
N ASP A 17 -4.01 2.50 -10.97
CA ASP A 17 -3.16 1.43 -10.48
C ASP A 17 -4.01 0.38 -9.74
N LEU A 18 -3.89 -0.87 -10.15
CA LEU A 18 -4.64 -2.02 -9.63
C LEU A 18 -3.77 -2.98 -8.81
N HIS A 19 -2.50 -2.64 -8.55
CA HIS A 19 -1.59 -3.51 -7.81
C HIS A 19 -0.81 -2.70 -6.78
N SER A 20 -1.52 -2.20 -5.77
CA SER A 20 -0.90 -1.53 -4.62
C SER A 20 -1.23 -2.21 -3.31
N HIS A 21 -0.22 -2.31 -2.46
CA HIS A 21 -0.36 -2.91 -1.14
C HIS A 21 -0.13 -1.89 -0.03
N ILE A 22 -0.99 -1.94 0.98
CA ILE A 22 -0.83 -1.15 2.20
C ILE A 22 -0.52 -2.03 3.40
N VAL A 23 0.15 -1.44 4.39
CA VAL A 23 0.39 -2.03 5.70
C VAL A 23 -0.29 -1.20 6.77
N VAL A 24 -1.29 -1.78 7.43
CA VAL A 24 -1.91 -1.20 8.63
C VAL A 24 -1.04 -1.56 9.84
N PRO A 25 -0.41 -0.57 10.54
CA PRO A 25 0.55 -0.84 11.61
C PRO A 25 0.00 -1.71 12.74
N GLU A 26 -1.25 -1.50 13.12
CA GLU A 26 -1.91 -2.27 14.19
C GLU A 26 -2.03 -3.75 13.82
N VAL A 27 -2.54 -4.03 12.62
CA VAL A 27 -2.68 -5.42 12.13
C VAL A 27 -1.30 -6.06 11.98
N PHE A 28 -0.32 -5.33 11.43
CA PHE A 28 1.06 -5.82 11.31
C PHE A 28 1.68 -6.16 12.68
N SER A 29 1.48 -5.32 13.69
CA SER A 29 1.99 -5.57 15.04
C SER A 29 1.50 -6.91 15.62
N THR A 30 0.28 -7.30 15.26
CA THR A 30 -0.38 -8.53 15.70
C THR A 30 0.06 -9.76 14.88
N THR A 31 0.20 -9.61 13.56
CA THR A 31 0.43 -10.73 12.63
C THR A 31 1.91 -11.00 12.34
N LYS A 32 2.82 -10.04 12.59
CA LYS A 32 4.25 -10.15 12.25
C LYS A 32 4.96 -11.37 12.84
N LYS A 33 4.49 -11.93 13.96
CA LYS A 33 5.10 -13.14 14.56
C LYS A 33 4.74 -14.42 13.80
N TYR A 34 3.65 -14.39 13.05
CA TYR A 34 3.15 -15.52 12.27
C TYR A 34 3.54 -15.42 10.79
N SER A 35 3.78 -14.22 10.25
CA SER A 35 4.13 -14.03 8.85
C SER A 35 5.57 -14.51 8.53
N LEU A 36 5.73 -15.27 7.44
CA LEU A 36 7.06 -15.65 6.95
C LEU A 36 7.80 -14.42 6.40
N HIS A 37 7.08 -13.54 5.70
CA HIS A 37 7.63 -12.35 5.06
C HIS A 37 8.10 -11.30 6.07
N SER A 38 7.41 -11.15 7.20
CA SER A 38 7.87 -10.31 8.31
C SER A 38 9.14 -10.84 8.97
N ARG A 39 9.27 -12.17 9.11
CA ARG A 39 10.47 -12.83 9.69
C ARG A 39 11.69 -12.76 8.79
N ILE A 40 11.50 -12.76 7.47
CA ILE A 40 12.61 -12.55 6.52
C ILE A 40 13.17 -11.13 6.72
N GLY A 41 12.34 -10.13 7.03
CA GLY A 41 12.77 -8.77 7.38
C GLY A 41 13.50 -8.58 8.72
N LEU A 42 13.41 -9.55 9.65
CA LEU A 42 13.85 -9.40 11.05
C LEU A 42 15.30 -9.87 11.34
N LYS A 43 16.01 -10.46 10.36
CA LYS A 43 17.35 -11.06 10.56
C LYS A 43 18.46 -10.41 9.73
N ASN A 44 18.53 -9.08 9.68
CA ASN A 44 19.58 -8.30 8.97
C ASN A 44 19.67 -8.55 7.45
N ARG A 45 18.74 -9.32 6.87
CA ARG A 45 18.58 -9.56 5.44
C ARG A 45 17.13 -9.33 5.08
N THR A 46 16.79 -8.07 4.87
CA THR A 46 15.45 -7.74 4.41
C THR A 46 15.22 -8.34 3.03
N SER A 47 13.99 -8.77 2.72
CA SER A 47 13.62 -9.24 1.38
C SER A 47 13.83 -8.18 0.28
N LEU A 48 14.08 -6.94 0.69
CA LEU A 48 14.31 -5.75 -0.15
C LEU A 48 15.80 -5.32 -0.21
N GLY A 49 16.71 -6.13 0.33
CA GLY A 49 18.16 -5.85 0.32
C GLY A 49 18.66 -5.14 1.58
N ASN A 50 19.34 -4.00 1.42
CA ASN A 50 19.90 -3.22 2.54
C ASN A 50 18.77 -2.74 3.48
N GLU A 51 18.97 -2.87 4.79
CA GLU A 51 18.03 -2.48 5.85
C GLU A 51 17.44 -1.09 5.65
N LYS A 52 18.27 -0.10 5.27
CA LYS A 52 17.80 1.27 5.01
C LYS A 52 16.77 1.34 3.87
N LYS A 53 17.04 0.65 2.76
CA LYS A 53 16.12 0.60 1.61
C LYS A 53 14.81 -0.09 1.96
N SER A 54 14.87 -1.12 2.79
CA SER A 54 13.68 -1.80 3.27
C SER A 54 12.81 -0.92 4.17
N GLN A 55 13.43 -0.13 5.05
CA GLN A 55 12.70 0.81 5.90
C GLN A 55 12.05 1.92 5.07
N GLU A 56 12.77 2.47 4.09
CA GLU A 56 12.23 3.47 3.15
C GLU A 56 11.05 2.92 2.33
N SER A 57 11.17 1.71 1.79
CA SER A 57 10.06 1.06 1.07
C SER A 57 8.88 0.72 1.99
N SER A 58 9.15 0.33 3.24
CA SER A 58 8.09 0.03 4.22
C SER A 58 7.33 1.30 4.61
N ALA A 59 8.02 2.44 4.76
CA ALA A 59 7.37 3.71 5.07
C ALA A 59 6.36 4.11 3.99
N ARG A 60 6.65 3.86 2.71
CA ARG A 60 5.78 4.20 1.58
C ARG A 60 4.48 3.39 1.51
N ILE A 61 4.46 2.18 2.06
CA ILE A 61 3.25 1.34 2.14
C ILE A 61 2.50 1.48 3.47
N ILE A 62 3.08 2.20 4.46
CA ILE A 62 2.49 2.45 5.77
C ILE A 62 1.89 3.87 5.84
N ASP A 63 2.58 4.87 5.29
CA ASP A 63 2.21 6.28 5.36
C ASP A 63 1.43 6.71 4.11
N PRO A 64 0.13 7.03 4.23
CA PRO A 64 -0.68 7.50 3.10
C PRO A 64 -0.13 8.78 2.45
N ALA A 65 0.53 9.66 3.21
CA ALA A 65 1.07 10.90 2.65
C ALA A 65 2.23 10.62 1.69
N LEU A 66 3.10 9.65 2.01
CA LEU A 66 4.18 9.23 1.13
C LEU A 66 3.65 8.49 -0.11
N CYS A 67 2.61 7.68 0.07
CA CYS A 67 1.93 7.00 -1.03
C CYS A 67 1.34 8.02 -2.03
N LEU A 68 0.62 9.04 -1.55
CA LEU A 68 0.05 10.10 -2.38
C LEU A 68 1.14 10.91 -3.11
N GLN A 69 2.25 11.22 -2.44
CA GLN A 69 3.39 11.89 -3.09
C GLN A 69 4.00 11.05 -4.23
N ASP A 70 4.01 9.73 -4.09
CA ASP A 70 4.49 8.85 -5.15
C ASP A 70 3.47 8.72 -6.29
N MET A 71 2.17 8.70 -5.99
CA MET A 71 1.10 8.78 -6.99
C MET A 71 1.23 10.05 -7.84
N ASP A 72 1.45 11.20 -7.20
CA ASP A 72 1.66 12.49 -7.88
C ASP A 72 2.88 12.45 -8.82
N LYS A 73 4.00 11.86 -8.37
CA LYS A 73 5.22 11.73 -9.18
C LYS A 73 5.05 10.78 -10.37
N MET A 74 4.26 9.73 -10.19
CA MET A 74 4.02 8.70 -11.21
C MET A 74 2.90 9.08 -12.18
N GLY A 75 2.09 10.10 -11.84
CA GLY A 75 0.90 10.47 -12.60
C GLY A 75 -0.24 9.47 -12.46
N VAL A 76 -0.33 8.80 -11.31
CA VAL A 76 -1.43 7.87 -10.96
C VAL A 76 -2.55 8.67 -10.32
N ASP A 77 -3.77 8.54 -10.87
CA ASP A 77 -4.94 9.28 -10.39
C ASP A 77 -5.73 8.53 -9.33
N ILE A 78 -5.80 7.21 -9.48
CA ILE A 78 -6.53 6.32 -8.59
C ILE A 78 -5.66 5.10 -8.34
N GLN A 79 -5.56 4.71 -7.07
CA GLN A 79 -4.91 3.48 -6.68
C GLN A 79 -5.89 2.61 -5.91
N VAL A 80 -6.07 1.38 -6.36
CA VAL A 80 -6.82 0.36 -5.64
C VAL A 80 -5.87 -0.35 -4.69
N ILE A 81 -6.13 -0.20 -3.39
CA ILE A 81 -5.27 -0.70 -2.32
C ILE A 81 -5.74 -2.08 -1.82
N TYR A 82 -4.78 -2.97 -1.61
CA TYR A 82 -4.99 -4.30 -1.05
C TYR A 82 -4.16 -4.46 0.23
N PRO A 83 -4.61 -5.23 1.23
CA PRO A 83 -3.76 -5.60 2.36
C PRO A 83 -2.48 -6.30 1.86
N SER A 84 -1.32 -5.89 2.38
CA SER A 84 -0.04 -6.51 2.04
C SER A 84 0.01 -7.97 2.48
N LEU A 85 0.74 -8.82 1.73
CA LEU A 85 1.03 -10.21 2.14
C LEU A 85 1.72 -10.29 3.52
N ILE A 86 2.34 -9.20 3.96
CA ILE A 86 2.92 -9.09 5.29
C ILE A 86 1.85 -9.24 6.40
N HIS A 87 0.58 -8.96 6.10
CA HIS A 87 -0.57 -9.19 6.98
C HIS A 87 -1.01 -10.65 7.09
N GLN A 88 -0.59 -11.50 6.15
CA GLN A 88 -1.07 -12.88 6.07
C GLN A 88 -0.59 -13.70 7.28
N ASN A 89 -1.42 -14.67 7.69
CA ASN A 89 -1.31 -15.54 8.88
C ASN A 89 -2.07 -15.07 10.13
N THR A 90 -3.31 -14.62 9.96
CA THR A 90 -4.30 -14.48 11.06
C THR A 90 -4.93 -15.82 11.49
N ALA A 91 -4.69 -16.92 10.76
CA ALA A 91 -5.24 -18.25 11.09
C ALA A 91 -4.84 -18.77 12.48
N SER A 92 -3.76 -18.24 13.06
CA SER A 92 -3.31 -18.56 14.42
C SER A 92 -3.89 -17.62 15.49
N LEU A 93 -4.78 -16.69 15.13
CA LEU A 93 -5.53 -15.84 16.05
C LEU A 93 -6.89 -16.48 16.35
N GLU A 94 -7.39 -16.29 17.57
CA GLU A 94 -8.77 -16.62 17.93
C GLU A 94 -9.74 -15.99 16.92
N GLY A 95 -10.72 -16.75 16.45
CA GLY A 95 -11.58 -16.36 15.33
C GLY A 95 -12.27 -15.00 15.51
N GLU A 96 -12.71 -14.69 16.74
CA GLU A 96 -13.33 -13.40 17.07
C GLU A 96 -12.33 -12.23 16.98
N ARG A 97 -11.06 -12.47 17.31
CA ARG A 97 -9.98 -11.47 17.21
C ARG A 97 -9.52 -11.30 15.77
N ALA A 98 -9.52 -12.37 14.98
CA ALA A 98 -9.21 -12.29 13.55
C ALA A 98 -10.25 -11.45 12.80
N LEU A 99 -11.54 -11.64 13.09
CA LEU A 99 -12.64 -10.88 12.46
C LEU A 99 -12.62 -9.38 12.77
N LYS A 100 -12.02 -8.97 13.89
CA LYS A 100 -11.88 -7.56 14.28
C LYS A 100 -10.70 -6.85 13.59
N LEU A 101 -9.88 -7.57 12.84
CA LEU A 101 -8.67 -7.07 12.16
C LEU A 101 -8.82 -6.97 10.63
N VAL A 102 -9.94 -7.44 10.08
CA VAL A 102 -10.29 -7.41 8.64
C VAL A 102 -11.26 -6.28 8.34
#